data_AF-A0A2J6HIS5-F1
#
_entry.id   AF-A0A2J6HIS5-F1
#
_cell.length_a   1.000
_cell.length_b   1.000
_cell.length_c   1.000
_cell.angle_alpha   90.00
_cell.angle_beta   90.00
_cell.angle_gamma   90.00
#
_symmetry.space_group_name_H-M   'P 1'
#
loop_
_entity.id
_entity.type
_entity.pdbx_description
1 polymer ?
#
loop_
_entity_poly.entity_id
_entity_poly.type
_entity_poly.pdbx_seq_one_letter_code
_entity_poly.pdbx_strand_id
1 'polypeptide(L)'
;MKTLILLCTLLYAGFCFGQDVIIMKDGDEIEAKVTEILKDDIKYKRASNPTGPTYTISKSKVFMIRYESGDKDVFDEIYQNQTADKSSQTPSTFIAPTYFVYQEGLGDPYCHIKKPFGGKVYGERANEIFYRQDLVFYGFDFTYLKLTNPAKIGDGIIIAPKYFEAWNEMLTYDLLPIGKISGWMGKPGIFVGNSVFEYNTYADMQNFVSAVNFCMPFEDLQTIIESYVLREKHGVGMVINLVNFNKEGEYALIYVTFFDIATREIMFAAEVSGNAGGSGMTKHWASGVEVAFRKMFIDQIYKPKNTLNHQIPSKLRLY
;
A
#
# COMPACT_ATOMS: atom_id res chain seq x y z
N MET A 1 -55.27 1.66 -6.48
CA MET A 1 -54.28 2.45 -7.24
C MET A 1 -52.93 2.57 -6.53
N LYS A 2 -52.87 2.84 -5.20
CA LYS A 2 -51.60 2.91 -4.46
C LYS A 2 -50.80 1.60 -4.40
N THR A 3 -51.48 0.45 -4.33
CA THR A 3 -50.86 -0.89 -4.37
C THR A 3 -50.34 -1.32 -5.76
N LEU A 4 -50.87 -0.73 -6.83
CA LEU A 4 -50.42 -1.03 -8.20
C LEU A 4 -49.12 -0.28 -8.56
N ILE A 5 -48.91 0.90 -7.97
CA ILE A 5 -47.68 1.69 -8.12
C ILE A 5 -46.49 1.01 -7.42
N LEU A 6 -46.72 0.37 -6.27
CA LEU A 6 -45.69 -0.34 -5.51
C LEU A 6 -45.16 -1.58 -6.24
N LEU A 7 -46.01 -2.24 -7.02
CA LEU A 7 -45.63 -3.43 -7.81
C LEU A 7 -44.80 -3.06 -9.05
N CYS A 8 -45.07 -1.90 -9.67
CA CYS A 8 -44.29 -1.40 -10.81
C CYS A 8 -42.89 -0.92 -10.42
N THR A 9 -42.70 -0.42 -9.19
CA THR A 9 -41.36 -0.05 -8.69
C THR A 9 -40.49 -1.26 -8.35
N LEU A 10 -41.07 -2.42 -7.99
CA LEU A 10 -40.30 -3.65 -7.75
C LEU A 10 -39.82 -4.32 -9.06
N LEU A 11 -40.51 -4.10 -10.18
CA LEU A 11 -40.12 -4.64 -11.50
C LEU A 11 -39.00 -3.86 -12.18
N TYR A 12 -38.62 -2.68 -11.66
CA TYR A 12 -37.52 -1.86 -12.19
C TYR A 12 -36.18 -2.08 -11.46
N ALA A 13 -36.15 -2.92 -10.42
CA ALA A 13 -34.97 -3.17 -9.60
C ALA A 13 -33.97 -4.20 -10.19
N GLY A 14 -34.23 -4.70 -11.41
CA GLY A 14 -33.57 -5.90 -11.93
C GLY A 14 -32.89 -5.74 -13.27
N PHE A 15 -32.05 -4.70 -13.46
CA PHE A 15 -31.06 -4.68 -14.55
C PHE A 15 -29.82 -3.89 -14.14
N CYS A 16 -29.11 -4.38 -13.12
CA CYS A 16 -27.70 -4.03 -12.96
C CYS A 16 -26.91 -4.89 -13.96
N PHE A 17 -26.80 -4.42 -15.21
CA PHE A 17 -25.87 -5.02 -16.15
C PHE A 17 -24.46 -4.61 -15.72
N GLY A 18 -23.69 -5.55 -15.19
CA GLY A 18 -22.25 -5.36 -15.13
C GLY A 18 -21.70 -5.40 -16.56
N GLN A 19 -20.71 -4.59 -16.88
CA GLN A 19 -19.93 -4.72 -18.11
C GLN A 19 -18.57 -5.31 -17.80
N ASP A 20 -17.91 -5.90 -18.80
CA ASP A 20 -16.52 -6.30 -18.63
C ASP A 20 -15.67 -5.04 -18.47
N VAL A 21 -14.63 -5.13 -17.65
CA VAL A 21 -13.66 -4.06 -17.47
C VAL A 21 -12.27 -4.63 -17.70
N ILE A 22 -11.59 -4.10 -18.72
CA ILE A 22 -10.18 -4.36 -18.97
C ILE A 22 -9.39 -3.37 -18.13
N ILE A 23 -8.54 -3.89 -17.26
CA ILE A 23 -7.71 -3.11 -16.36
C ILE A 23 -6.28 -3.17 -16.88
N MET A 24 -5.72 -2.01 -17.13
CA MET A 24 -4.38 -1.84 -17.68
C MET A 24 -3.31 -1.87 -16.59
N LYS A 25 -2.06 -2.19 -16.96
CA LYS A 25 -0.92 -2.17 -16.04
C LYS A 25 -0.50 -0.77 -15.58
N ASP A 26 -0.94 0.29 -16.25
CA ASP A 26 -0.77 1.68 -15.81
C ASP A 26 -1.92 2.16 -14.90
N GLY A 27 -3.04 1.43 -14.86
CA GLY A 27 -4.19 1.68 -14.00
C GLY A 27 -5.40 2.24 -14.73
N ASP A 28 -5.27 2.49 -16.04
CA ASP A 28 -6.41 2.85 -16.87
C ASP A 28 -7.42 1.70 -16.93
N GLU A 29 -8.70 2.06 -16.92
CA GLU A 29 -9.80 1.11 -17.06
C GLU A 29 -10.53 1.34 -18.37
N ILE A 30 -10.79 0.26 -19.09
CA ILE A 30 -11.56 0.27 -20.32
C ILE A 30 -12.82 -0.55 -20.09
N GLU A 31 -13.95 0.14 -19.98
CA GLU A 31 -15.26 -0.50 -20.04
C GLU A 31 -15.49 -1.09 -21.43
N ALA A 32 -15.69 -2.41 -21.47
CA ALA A 32 -15.64 -3.17 -22.69
C ALA A 32 -16.65 -4.32 -22.69
N LYS A 33 -16.88 -4.88 -23.88
CA LYS A 33 -17.28 -6.27 -24.04
C LYS A 33 -16.12 -7.01 -24.67
N VAL A 34 -15.51 -7.93 -23.93
CA VAL A 34 -14.42 -8.75 -24.44
C VAL A 34 -15.00 -9.77 -25.42
N THR A 35 -14.48 -9.79 -26.63
CA THR A 35 -15.00 -10.67 -27.69
C THR A 35 -14.12 -11.88 -27.91
N GLU A 36 -12.80 -11.75 -27.74
CA GLU A 36 -11.84 -12.83 -27.97
C GLU A 36 -10.55 -12.60 -27.20
N ILE A 37 -9.98 -13.66 -26.63
CA ILE A 37 -8.65 -13.66 -26.02
C ILE A 37 -7.75 -14.55 -26.87
N LEU A 38 -6.85 -13.94 -27.63
CA LEU A 38 -5.87 -14.62 -28.46
C LEU A 38 -4.61 -14.92 -27.64
N LYS A 39 -3.56 -15.45 -28.29
CA LYS A 39 -2.29 -15.77 -27.63
C LYS A 39 -1.67 -14.53 -26.97
N ASP A 40 -1.45 -13.48 -27.76
CA ASP A 40 -0.71 -12.27 -27.35
C ASP A 40 -1.60 -11.02 -27.23
N ASP A 41 -2.84 -11.10 -27.72
CA ASP A 41 -3.76 -9.97 -27.84
C ASP A 41 -5.15 -10.28 -27.29
N ILE A 42 -5.86 -9.24 -26.89
CA ILE A 42 -7.26 -9.27 -26.48
C ILE A 42 -8.05 -8.39 -27.45
N LYS A 43 -9.14 -8.93 -28.00
CA LYS A 43 -10.09 -8.18 -28.82
C LYS A 43 -11.32 -7.82 -28.02
N TYR A 44 -11.78 -6.59 -28.18
CA TYR A 44 -12.92 -6.08 -27.42
C TYR A 44 -13.69 -5.01 -28.18
N LYS A 45 -14.92 -4.75 -27.76
CA LYS A 45 -15.69 -3.56 -28.14
C LYS A 45 -15.82 -2.62 -26.96
N ARG A 46 -15.74 -1.31 -27.18
CA ARG A 46 -15.97 -0.32 -26.12
C ARG A 46 -17.43 -0.36 -25.69
N ALA A 47 -17.69 -0.39 -24.38
CA ALA A 47 -19.06 -0.40 -23.85
C ALA A 47 -19.87 0.83 -24.30
N SER A 48 -19.21 1.99 -24.45
CA SER A 48 -19.84 3.22 -24.96
C SER A 48 -20.21 3.18 -26.45
N ASN A 49 -19.70 2.22 -27.22
CA ASN A 49 -20.03 2.03 -28.63
C ASN A 49 -20.08 0.53 -29.02
N PRO A 50 -21.11 -0.22 -28.58
CA PRO A 50 -21.19 -1.67 -28.79
C PRO A 50 -21.32 -2.08 -30.26
N THR A 51 -21.85 -1.20 -31.10
CA THR A 51 -21.96 -1.40 -32.56
C THR A 51 -20.72 -0.93 -33.32
N GLY A 52 -19.75 -0.32 -32.62
CA GLY A 52 -18.50 0.17 -33.18
C GLY A 52 -17.51 -0.92 -33.59
N PRO A 53 -16.31 -0.50 -34.03
CA PRO A 53 -15.25 -1.41 -34.47
C PRO A 53 -14.73 -2.25 -33.29
N THR A 54 -14.16 -3.40 -33.63
CA THR A 54 -13.41 -4.23 -32.69
C THR A 54 -12.02 -3.63 -32.50
N TYR A 55 -11.66 -3.36 -31.26
CA TYR A 55 -10.34 -2.90 -30.85
C TYR A 55 -9.48 -4.10 -30.46
N THR A 56 -8.16 -3.93 -30.54
CA THR A 56 -7.18 -4.95 -30.14
C THR A 56 -6.19 -4.32 -29.16
N ILE A 57 -5.85 -5.04 -28.10
CA ILE A 57 -4.88 -4.60 -27.10
C ILE A 57 -3.95 -5.75 -26.73
N SER A 58 -2.66 -5.47 -26.61
CA SER A 58 -1.68 -6.50 -26.25
C SER A 58 -1.87 -6.91 -24.78
N LYS A 59 -1.87 -8.22 -24.52
CA LYS A 59 -1.93 -8.78 -23.16
C LYS A 59 -0.82 -8.25 -22.27
N SER A 60 0.36 -7.95 -22.82
CA SER A 60 1.49 -7.40 -22.06
C SER A 60 1.17 -6.07 -21.37
N LYS A 61 0.18 -5.32 -21.86
CA LYS A 61 -0.29 -4.05 -21.29
C LYS A 61 -1.50 -4.20 -20.36
N VAL A 62 -2.16 -5.35 -20.38
CA VAL A 62 -3.34 -5.63 -19.57
C VAL A 62 -2.92 -6.31 -18.28
N PHE A 63 -3.44 -5.86 -17.15
CA PHE A 63 -3.24 -6.52 -15.86
C PHE A 63 -4.31 -7.59 -15.63
N MET A 64 -5.59 -7.25 -15.80
CA MET A 64 -6.68 -8.22 -15.68
C MET A 64 -7.88 -7.84 -16.55
N ILE A 65 -8.73 -8.82 -16.83
CA ILE A 65 -10.11 -8.61 -17.26
C ILE A 65 -11.01 -9.03 -16.11
N ARG A 66 -11.93 -8.15 -15.70
CA ARG A 66 -13.04 -8.49 -14.83
C ARG A 66 -14.30 -8.58 -15.68
N TYR A 67 -14.88 -9.76 -15.78
CA TYR A 67 -16.08 -9.98 -16.58
C TYR A 67 -17.34 -9.52 -15.86
N GLU A 68 -18.40 -9.29 -16.63
CA GLU A 68 -19.76 -9.07 -16.15
C GLU A 68 -20.23 -10.14 -15.14
N SER A 69 -19.82 -11.41 -15.32
CA SER A 69 -20.15 -12.52 -14.41
C SER A 69 -19.48 -12.40 -13.03
N GLY A 70 -18.47 -11.54 -12.90
CA GLY A 70 -17.58 -11.48 -11.74
C GLY A 70 -16.32 -12.34 -11.86
N ASP A 71 -16.24 -13.20 -12.88
CA ASP A 71 -15.03 -13.97 -13.19
C ASP A 71 -13.89 -13.04 -13.60
N LYS A 72 -12.66 -13.53 -13.49
CA LYS A 72 -11.45 -12.74 -13.69
C LYS A 72 -10.39 -13.54 -14.44
N ASP A 73 -9.80 -12.92 -15.45
CA ASP A 73 -8.55 -13.37 -16.05
C ASP A 73 -7.44 -12.39 -15.68
N VAL A 74 -6.38 -12.88 -15.03
CA VAL A 74 -5.21 -12.08 -14.67
C VAL A 74 -4.09 -12.38 -15.66
N PHE A 75 -3.56 -11.33 -16.29
CA PHE A 75 -2.49 -11.36 -17.26
C PHE A 75 -1.22 -10.79 -16.64
N ASP A 76 -0.84 -11.36 -15.50
CA ASP A 76 0.49 -11.14 -14.97
C ASP A 76 1.41 -12.18 -15.60
N GLU A 77 2.51 -11.75 -16.20
CA GLU A 77 3.50 -12.68 -16.71
C GLU A 77 4.14 -13.34 -15.48
N ILE A 78 3.68 -14.53 -15.11
CA ILE A 78 4.58 -15.46 -14.43
C ILE A 78 5.68 -15.74 -15.45
N TYR A 79 6.75 -14.95 -15.38
CA TYR A 79 7.95 -15.10 -16.19
C TYR A 79 8.55 -16.48 -15.92
N GLN A 80 8.12 -17.48 -16.68
CA GLN A 80 8.97 -18.58 -17.09
C GLN A 80 9.58 -18.17 -18.43
N ASN A 81 10.63 -17.36 -18.40
CA ASN A 81 11.48 -17.18 -19.57
C ASN A 81 12.93 -17.47 -19.22
N GLN A 82 13.39 -18.56 -19.82
CA GLN A 82 14.77 -18.80 -20.22
C GLN A 82 15.33 -17.50 -20.81
N THR A 83 16.38 -16.96 -20.19
CA THR A 83 17.19 -15.89 -20.76
C THR A 83 18.53 -16.47 -21.18
N ALA A 84 18.79 -16.47 -22.49
CA ALA A 84 20.13 -16.51 -23.03
C ALA A 84 20.73 -15.10 -22.95
N ASP A 85 21.80 -15.00 -22.17
CA ASP A 85 22.86 -13.98 -22.09
C ASP A 85 22.49 -12.48 -21.99
N LYS A 86 22.59 -11.95 -20.75
CA LYS A 86 23.82 -11.25 -20.32
C LYS A 86 23.90 -11.07 -18.80
N SER A 87 25.04 -11.52 -18.27
CA SER A 87 25.57 -11.39 -16.91
C SER A 87 24.93 -12.27 -15.82
N SER A 88 25.77 -13.15 -15.29
CA SER A 88 25.49 -14.16 -14.28
C SER A 88 25.17 -13.53 -12.92
N GLN A 89 23.91 -13.54 -12.55
CA GLN A 89 23.49 -13.82 -11.18
C GLN A 89 22.43 -14.91 -11.27
N THR A 90 22.71 -16.05 -10.64
CA THR A 90 21.73 -17.12 -10.40
C THR A 90 20.46 -16.48 -9.83
N PRO A 91 19.23 -16.85 -10.26
CA PRO A 91 18.03 -16.41 -9.56
C PRO A 91 18.14 -16.92 -8.13
N SER A 92 18.43 -16.04 -7.18
CA SER A 92 18.40 -16.42 -5.77
C SER A 92 16.95 -16.65 -5.44
N THR A 93 16.54 -17.90 -5.32
CA THR A 93 15.27 -18.24 -4.70
C THR A 93 15.28 -17.58 -3.32
N PHE A 94 14.45 -16.56 -3.11
CA PHE A 94 14.34 -15.89 -1.82
C PHE A 94 14.08 -16.94 -0.73
N ILE A 95 14.92 -16.96 0.31
CA ILE A 95 14.78 -17.87 1.44
C ILE A 95 14.18 -17.07 2.59
N ALA A 96 12.93 -17.36 2.95
CA ALA A 96 12.27 -16.69 4.06
C ALA A 96 13.05 -16.88 5.38
N PRO A 97 13.28 -15.80 6.15
CA PRO A 97 14.03 -15.88 7.40
C PRO A 97 13.28 -16.70 8.45
N THR A 98 14.02 -17.35 9.35
CA THR A 98 13.47 -18.10 10.49
C THR A 98 13.45 -17.29 11.79
N TYR A 99 14.19 -16.19 11.84
CA TYR A 99 14.20 -15.21 12.92
C TYR A 99 14.40 -13.80 12.34
N PHE A 100 13.84 -12.80 13.01
CA PHE A 100 14.00 -11.41 12.62
C PHE A 100 15.43 -10.94 12.96
N VAL A 101 16.03 -10.18 12.06
CA VAL A 101 17.36 -9.58 12.25
C VAL A 101 17.24 -8.08 12.07
N TYR A 102 17.51 -7.34 13.14
CA TYR A 102 17.68 -5.90 13.06
C TYR A 102 18.98 -5.57 12.32
N GLN A 103 18.91 -4.72 11.30
CA GLN A 103 20.04 -4.28 10.51
C GLN A 103 20.38 -2.84 10.88
N GLU A 104 21.56 -2.66 11.47
CA GLU A 104 22.06 -1.33 11.75
C GLU A 104 22.37 -0.57 10.46
N GLY A 105 22.24 0.75 10.49
CA GLY A 105 22.60 1.63 9.38
C GLY A 105 21.54 1.81 8.30
N LEU A 106 20.37 1.17 8.40
CA LEU A 106 19.23 1.47 7.52
C LEU A 106 18.66 2.87 7.78
N GLY A 107 18.33 3.57 6.69
CA GLY A 107 17.77 4.91 6.70
C GLY A 107 18.80 6.01 6.41
N ASP A 108 18.29 7.20 6.08
CA ASP A 108 19.08 8.37 5.74
C ASP A 108 18.81 9.52 6.74
N PRO A 109 19.77 9.84 7.64
CA PRO A 109 19.64 10.93 8.59
C PRO A 109 19.93 12.33 7.99
N TYR A 110 20.31 12.39 6.72
CA TYR A 110 20.68 13.64 6.02
C TYR A 110 19.64 14.05 4.96
N CYS A 111 18.55 13.31 4.84
CA CYS A 111 17.49 13.63 3.90
C CYS A 111 16.83 14.98 4.20
N HIS A 112 16.38 15.67 3.14
CA HIS A 112 15.60 16.90 3.29
C HIS A 112 14.29 16.65 4.06
N ILE A 113 13.95 17.61 4.93
CA ILE A 113 12.66 17.66 5.63
C ILE A 113 11.54 17.62 4.59
N LYS A 114 10.53 16.79 4.85
CA LYS A 114 9.39 16.60 3.94
C LYS A 114 8.32 17.67 4.18
N LYS A 115 7.46 17.86 3.19
CA LYS A 115 6.21 18.61 3.41
C LYS A 115 5.41 17.93 4.55
N PRO A 116 4.75 18.68 5.43
CA PRO A 116 3.92 18.12 6.50
C PRO A 116 2.72 17.29 6.00
N PHE A 117 2.32 17.50 4.74
CA PHE A 117 1.32 16.69 4.05
C PHE A 117 1.70 16.52 2.57
N GLY A 118 2.01 15.29 2.18
CA GLY A 118 2.34 14.96 0.81
C GLY A 118 2.66 13.48 0.62
N GLY A 119 2.89 13.06 -0.62
CA GLY A 119 3.15 11.66 -0.96
C GLY A 119 4.11 11.47 -2.12
N LYS A 120 4.75 10.31 -2.13
CA LYS A 120 5.56 9.76 -3.21
C LYS A 120 5.33 8.25 -3.28
N VAL A 121 5.24 7.70 -4.48
CA VAL A 121 4.99 6.28 -4.71
C VAL A 121 6.18 5.59 -5.36
N TYR A 122 6.29 4.29 -5.09
CA TYR A 122 7.35 3.38 -5.52
C TYR A 122 6.73 2.03 -5.90
N GLY A 123 7.46 1.25 -6.69
CA GLY A 123 7.00 -0.03 -7.24
C GLY A 123 6.13 0.14 -8.48
N GLU A 124 6.08 -0.89 -9.31
CA GLU A 124 5.40 -0.87 -10.62
C GLU A 124 4.11 -1.70 -10.63
N ARG A 125 3.83 -2.41 -9.53
CA ARG A 125 2.74 -3.40 -9.40
C ARG A 125 1.58 -2.88 -8.56
N ALA A 126 1.44 -1.56 -8.47
CA ALA A 126 0.38 -0.87 -7.73
C ALA A 126 -1.03 -1.29 -8.17
N ASN A 127 -1.22 -1.53 -9.47
CA ASN A 127 -2.52 -1.92 -9.99
C ASN A 127 -3.01 -3.24 -9.45
N GLU A 128 -2.10 -4.19 -9.21
CA GLU A 128 -2.48 -5.47 -8.63
C GLU A 128 -3.15 -5.29 -7.27
N ILE A 129 -2.62 -4.38 -6.46
CA ILE A 129 -3.11 -4.11 -5.11
C ILE A 129 -4.58 -3.72 -5.10
N PHE A 130 -5.05 -2.95 -6.09
CA PHE A 130 -6.44 -2.49 -6.13
C PHE A 130 -7.44 -3.62 -6.37
N TYR A 131 -7.05 -4.71 -7.04
CA TYR A 131 -7.98 -5.79 -7.43
C TYR A 131 -7.75 -7.12 -6.72
N ARG A 132 -6.58 -7.32 -6.09
CA ARG A 132 -6.29 -8.48 -5.23
C ARG A 132 -7.26 -8.54 -4.05
N GLN A 133 -7.66 -9.74 -3.66
CA GLN A 133 -8.63 -10.00 -2.57
C GLN A 133 -8.00 -10.78 -1.41
N ASP A 134 -6.75 -11.20 -1.59
CA ASP A 134 -5.91 -11.97 -0.68
C ASP A 134 -4.90 -11.07 0.04
N LEU A 135 -5.34 -9.89 0.48
CA LEU A 135 -4.51 -8.97 1.27
C LEU A 135 -4.42 -9.47 2.71
N VAL A 136 -3.20 -9.47 3.25
CA VAL A 136 -2.89 -9.78 4.65
C VAL A 136 -2.28 -8.54 5.29
N PHE A 137 -2.99 -7.94 6.24
CA PHE A 137 -2.50 -6.82 7.03
C PHE A 137 -1.72 -7.31 8.25
N TYR A 138 -0.49 -6.85 8.35
CA TYR A 138 0.47 -7.24 9.36
C TYR A 138 0.60 -6.21 10.51
N GLY A 139 -0.09 -5.07 10.40
CA GLY A 139 -0.09 -4.03 11.42
C GLY A 139 0.92 -2.91 11.15
N PHE A 140 1.44 -2.36 12.25
CA PHE A 140 2.30 -1.19 12.27
C PHE A 140 3.71 -1.59 12.72
N ASP A 141 4.70 -1.25 11.91
CA ASP A 141 6.11 -1.47 12.24
C ASP A 141 6.75 -0.17 12.74
N PHE A 142 7.30 -0.19 13.95
CA PHE A 142 7.99 0.94 14.58
C PHE A 142 9.49 0.66 14.72
N THR A 143 9.99 -0.47 14.22
CA THR A 143 11.33 -0.99 14.50
C THR A 143 12.42 0.00 14.10
N TYR A 144 12.19 0.74 13.00
CA TYR A 144 13.07 1.78 12.49
C TYR A 144 12.51 3.19 12.61
N LEU A 145 11.44 3.39 13.37
CA LEU A 145 10.87 4.72 13.61
C LEU A 145 11.88 5.60 14.35
N LYS A 146 12.01 6.86 13.92
CA LYS A 146 12.71 7.92 14.67
C LYS A 146 11.74 8.99 15.16
N LEU A 147 12.01 9.54 16.34
CA LEU A 147 11.44 10.79 16.82
C LEU A 147 12.47 11.90 16.58
N THR A 148 12.32 12.69 15.53
CA THR A 148 13.19 13.86 15.29
C THR A 148 12.77 14.98 16.23
N ASN A 149 13.46 15.11 17.36
CA ASN A 149 13.19 16.11 18.38
C ASN A 149 14.47 16.43 19.18
N PRO A 150 15.24 17.45 18.74
CA PRO A 150 16.48 17.86 19.41
C PRO A 150 16.33 18.17 20.90
N ALA A 151 15.14 18.59 21.35
CA ALA A 151 14.89 18.92 22.76
C ALA A 151 14.72 17.68 23.66
N LYS A 152 14.70 16.47 23.10
CA LYS A 152 14.47 15.20 23.82
C LYS A 152 15.60 14.18 23.61
N ILE A 153 16.76 14.62 23.14
CA ILE A 153 17.92 13.75 22.93
C ILE A 153 18.29 13.06 24.25
N GLY A 154 18.55 11.75 24.18
CA GLY A 154 18.81 10.92 25.34
C GLY A 154 17.56 10.32 25.99
N ASP A 155 16.36 10.85 25.72
CA ASP A 155 15.11 10.33 26.29
C ASP A 155 14.59 9.07 25.57
N GLY A 156 15.28 8.56 24.55
CA GLY A 156 14.78 7.46 23.71
C GLY A 156 14.45 6.20 24.47
N ILE A 157 15.30 5.80 25.42
CA ILE A 157 15.09 4.64 26.31
C ILE A 157 13.93 4.83 27.29
N ILE A 158 13.43 6.06 27.46
CA ILE A 158 12.27 6.37 28.30
C ILE A 158 11.00 6.47 27.44
N ILE A 159 11.11 7.12 26.28
CA ILE A 159 9.97 7.40 25.40
C ILE A 159 9.55 6.15 24.64
N ALA A 160 10.47 5.42 24.02
CA ALA A 160 10.11 4.28 23.16
C ALA A 160 9.35 3.18 23.94
N PRO A 161 9.85 2.66 25.08
CA PRO A 161 9.12 1.62 25.83
C PRO A 161 7.76 2.07 26.33
N LYS A 162 7.62 3.36 26.67
CA LYS A 162 6.37 3.92 27.19
C LYS A 162 5.33 4.15 26.10
N TYR A 163 5.74 4.59 24.92
CA TYR A 163 4.82 5.11 23.91
C TYR A 163 4.63 4.20 22.70
N PHE A 164 5.50 3.23 22.43
CA PHE A 164 5.32 2.30 21.30
C PHE A 164 4.02 1.51 21.42
N GLU A 165 3.78 0.91 22.59
CA GLU A 165 2.53 0.18 22.86
C GLU A 165 1.32 1.13 22.79
N ALA A 166 1.40 2.29 23.46
CA ALA A 166 0.31 3.27 23.45
C ALA A 166 -0.04 3.79 22.04
N TRP A 167 0.96 4.01 21.18
CA TRP A 167 0.74 4.39 19.79
C TRP A 167 0.12 3.25 19.00
N ASN A 168 0.63 2.03 19.15
CA ASN A 168 0.09 0.86 18.44
C ASN A 168 -1.35 0.55 18.83
N GLU A 169 -1.70 0.63 20.11
CA GLU A 169 -3.08 0.46 20.59
C GLU A 169 -4.00 1.53 20.01
N MET A 170 -3.61 2.81 20.10
CA MET A 170 -4.42 3.91 19.56
C MET A 170 -4.61 3.79 18.04
N LEU A 171 -3.57 3.39 17.31
CA LEU A 171 -3.66 3.17 15.88
C LEU A 171 -4.54 1.96 15.56
N THR A 172 -4.35 0.84 16.24
CA THR A 172 -5.04 -0.42 15.95
C THR A 172 -6.52 -0.37 16.33
N TYR A 173 -6.86 0.25 17.46
CA TYR A 173 -8.21 0.17 18.01
C TYR A 173 -9.05 1.44 17.75
N ASP A 174 -8.44 2.63 17.78
CA ASP A 174 -9.20 3.88 17.67
C ASP A 174 -9.19 4.45 16.24
N LEU A 175 -7.98 4.64 15.70
CA LEU A 175 -7.78 5.47 14.52
C LEU A 175 -7.85 4.69 13.21
N LEU A 176 -7.14 3.57 13.14
CA LEU A 176 -6.97 2.74 11.95
C LEU A 176 -7.33 1.26 12.20
N PRO A 177 -8.49 0.93 12.81
CA PRO A 177 -8.92 -0.45 12.92
C PRO A 177 -9.13 -1.08 11.55
N ILE A 178 -8.78 -2.36 11.43
CA ILE A 178 -8.75 -3.09 10.15
C ILE A 178 -10.07 -3.01 9.37
N GLY A 179 -11.21 -2.99 10.05
CA GLY A 179 -12.52 -2.81 9.41
C GLY A 179 -12.66 -1.45 8.70
N LYS A 180 -12.14 -0.36 9.29
CA LYS A 180 -12.10 0.96 8.64
C LYS A 180 -11.12 0.96 7.47
N ILE A 181 -9.94 0.38 7.63
CA ILE A 181 -8.94 0.24 6.56
C ILE A 181 -9.55 -0.48 5.36
N SER A 182 -10.15 -1.66 5.58
CA SER A 182 -10.81 -2.46 4.54
C SER A 182 -11.91 -1.67 3.83
N GLY A 183 -12.76 -0.97 4.59
CA GLY A 183 -13.83 -0.15 4.03
C GLY A 183 -13.30 1.02 3.18
N TRP A 184 -12.28 1.73 3.65
CA TRP A 184 -11.66 2.83 2.89
C TRP A 184 -10.94 2.37 1.63
N MET A 185 -10.37 1.17 1.66
CA MET A 185 -9.73 0.54 0.50
C MET A 185 -10.72 -0.15 -0.44
N GLY A 186 -12.02 -0.16 -0.12
CA GLY A 186 -13.05 -0.84 -0.92
C GLY A 186 -12.85 -2.35 -1.00
N LYS A 187 -12.20 -2.95 0.02
CA LYS A 187 -11.97 -4.40 0.09
C LYS A 187 -13.11 -5.07 0.86
N PRO A 188 -13.65 -6.21 0.37
CA PRO A 188 -14.69 -6.96 1.09
C PRO A 188 -14.19 -7.51 2.44
N GLY A 189 -12.87 -7.71 2.55
CA GLY A 189 -12.18 -8.05 3.78
C GLY A 189 -10.67 -7.99 3.56
N ILE A 190 -9.92 -7.91 4.66
CA ILE A 190 -8.46 -8.02 4.70
C ILE A 190 -8.13 -9.00 5.83
N PHE A 191 -7.28 -9.99 5.55
CA PHE A 191 -6.84 -10.95 6.55
C PHE A 191 -5.89 -10.28 7.54
N VAL A 192 -5.89 -10.71 8.80
CA VAL A 192 -4.93 -10.24 9.81
C VAL A 192 -3.84 -11.29 9.95
N GLY A 193 -2.61 -10.92 9.61
CA GLY A 193 -1.43 -11.78 9.74
C GLY A 193 -0.81 -11.73 11.13
N ASN A 194 0.34 -12.39 11.32
CA ASN A 194 1.12 -12.23 12.56
C ASN A 194 1.67 -10.80 12.68
N SER A 195 1.49 -10.14 13.83
CA SER A 195 1.85 -8.73 13.94
C SER A 195 3.36 -8.49 13.80
N VAL A 196 3.76 -7.57 12.92
CA VAL A 196 5.16 -7.11 12.83
C VAL A 196 5.54 -6.19 14.00
N PHE A 197 4.57 -5.73 14.79
CA PHE A 197 4.80 -4.89 15.98
C PHE A 197 5.72 -5.57 17.01
N GLU A 198 5.77 -6.92 17.03
CA GLU A 198 6.64 -7.68 17.93
C GLU A 198 8.13 -7.37 17.72
N TYR A 199 8.52 -6.94 16.51
CA TYR A 199 9.90 -6.61 16.17
C TYR A 199 10.40 -5.31 16.78
N ASN A 200 9.50 -4.48 17.32
CA ASN A 200 9.88 -3.23 17.98
C ASN A 200 10.72 -3.45 19.25
N THR A 201 10.74 -4.67 19.77
CA THR A 201 11.66 -5.08 20.84
C THR A 201 13.14 -5.03 20.42
N TYR A 202 13.42 -5.10 19.11
CA TYR A 202 14.75 -4.96 18.53
C TYR A 202 15.09 -3.52 18.11
N ALA A 203 14.17 -2.58 18.26
CA ALA A 203 14.41 -1.19 17.86
C ALA A 203 15.59 -0.58 18.62
N ASP A 204 16.39 0.24 17.94
CA ASP A 204 17.43 1.05 18.59
C ASP A 204 16.79 2.16 19.43
N MET A 205 16.49 1.84 20.69
CA MET A 205 15.87 2.75 21.65
C MET A 205 16.80 3.90 22.06
N GLN A 206 18.12 3.69 22.01
CA GLN A 206 19.08 4.72 22.37
C GLN A 206 19.08 5.84 21.34
N ASN A 207 19.11 5.49 20.06
CA ASN A 207 19.07 6.45 18.96
C ASN A 207 17.67 6.67 18.39
N PHE A 208 16.61 6.23 19.07
CA PHE A 208 15.22 6.46 18.67
C PHE A 208 14.92 7.95 18.53
N VAL A 209 15.36 8.76 19.50
CA VAL A 209 15.25 10.22 19.39
C VAL A 209 16.46 10.77 18.66
N SER A 210 16.21 11.43 17.53
CA SER A 210 17.24 12.00 16.67
C SER A 210 17.24 13.52 16.72
N ALA A 211 18.43 14.11 16.61
CA ALA A 211 18.61 15.57 16.51
C ALA A 211 18.51 16.05 15.05
N VAL A 212 18.69 15.14 14.11
CA VAL A 212 18.62 15.40 12.67
C VAL A 212 17.42 14.68 12.09
N ASN A 213 16.97 15.14 10.92
CA ASN A 213 15.89 14.51 10.19
C ASN A 213 16.21 13.05 9.87
N PHE A 214 15.21 12.28 9.44
CA PHE A 214 15.37 10.88 9.10
C PHE A 214 14.34 10.48 8.04
N CYS A 215 14.80 9.73 7.05
CA CYS A 215 13.96 9.12 6.03
C CYS A 215 14.36 7.66 5.85
N MET A 216 13.49 6.90 5.22
CA MET A 216 13.77 5.52 4.83
C MET A 216 13.86 5.44 3.30
N PRO A 217 15.06 5.28 2.72
CA PRO A 217 15.21 4.95 1.30
C PRO A 217 14.40 3.70 0.93
N PHE A 218 13.98 3.62 -0.34
CA PHE A 218 13.16 2.49 -0.80
C PHE A 218 13.91 1.15 -0.77
N GLU A 219 15.22 1.16 -1.04
CA GLU A 219 16.10 -0.02 -0.97
C GLU A 219 16.24 -0.54 0.47
N ASP A 220 16.35 0.37 1.45
CA ASP A 220 16.37 0.00 2.87
C ASP A 220 15.01 -0.53 3.32
N LEU A 221 13.90 0.03 2.82
CA LEU A 221 12.56 -0.51 3.06
C LEU A 221 12.44 -1.94 2.54
N GLN A 222 12.95 -2.24 1.33
CA GLN A 222 12.98 -3.60 0.78
C GLN A 222 13.73 -4.55 1.72
N THR A 223 14.87 -4.11 2.25
CA THR A 223 15.65 -4.86 3.24
C THR A 223 14.87 -5.15 4.53
N ILE A 224 14.07 -4.19 5.01
CA ILE A 224 13.17 -4.39 6.16
C ILE A 224 12.12 -5.44 5.85
N ILE A 225 11.44 -5.36 4.70
CA ILE A 225 10.41 -6.32 4.31
C ILE A 225 10.98 -7.74 4.21
N GLU A 226 12.16 -7.90 3.65
CA GLU A 226 12.86 -9.19 3.53
C GLU A 226 13.19 -9.83 4.89
N SER A 227 13.39 -9.01 5.93
CA SER A 227 13.71 -9.49 7.29
C SER A 227 12.51 -10.08 8.05
N TYR A 228 11.28 -9.90 7.55
CA TYR A 228 10.09 -10.35 8.26
C TYR A 228 9.88 -11.86 8.23
N VAL A 229 9.67 -12.41 9.42
CA VAL A 229 9.27 -13.81 9.65
C VAL A 229 7.74 -13.90 9.65
N LEU A 230 7.18 -14.28 8.51
CA LEU A 230 5.73 -14.34 8.34
C LEU A 230 5.21 -15.78 8.35
N ARG A 231 4.04 -15.95 8.97
CA ARG A 231 3.33 -17.24 9.03
C ARG A 231 2.73 -17.58 7.68
N GLU A 232 2.09 -16.59 7.04
CA GLU A 232 1.47 -16.75 5.73
C GLU A 232 2.55 -16.92 4.66
N LYS A 233 2.24 -17.71 3.63
CA LYS A 233 3.20 -18.11 2.58
C LYS A 233 2.85 -17.54 1.20
N HIS A 234 1.62 -17.08 1.03
CA HIS A 234 1.10 -16.56 -0.23
C HIS A 234 0.15 -15.40 0.05
N GLY A 235 -0.05 -14.56 -0.96
CA GLY A 235 -0.91 -13.39 -0.89
C GLY A 235 -0.12 -12.09 -0.99
N VAL A 236 -0.82 -10.98 -0.76
CA VAL A 236 -0.23 -9.65 -0.72
C VAL A 236 -0.15 -9.18 0.72
N GLY A 237 1.05 -9.02 1.23
CA GLY A 237 1.28 -8.46 2.55
C GLY A 237 1.11 -6.95 2.53
N MET A 238 0.52 -6.39 3.58
CA MET A 238 0.39 -4.97 3.81
C MET A 238 0.93 -4.62 5.19
N VAL A 239 1.89 -3.70 5.25
CA VAL A 239 2.46 -3.15 6.49
C VAL A 239 2.43 -1.64 6.42
N ILE A 240 2.13 -0.98 7.55
CA ILE A 240 2.36 0.46 7.70
C ILE A 240 3.67 0.63 8.47
N ASN A 241 4.75 0.97 7.75
CA ASN A 241 6.07 1.18 8.33
C ASN A 241 6.17 2.64 8.78
N LEU A 242 6.31 2.88 10.09
CA LEU A 242 6.49 4.22 10.62
C LEU A 242 7.97 4.62 10.47
N VAL A 243 8.22 5.80 9.91
CA VAL A 243 9.58 6.26 9.58
C VAL A 243 10.02 7.38 10.51
N ASN A 244 9.26 8.47 10.59
CA ASN A 244 9.70 9.65 11.33
C ASN A 244 8.53 10.43 11.93
N PHE A 245 8.60 10.65 13.23
CA PHE A 245 7.84 11.69 13.93
C PHE A 245 8.71 12.93 14.01
N ASN A 246 8.46 13.89 13.11
CA ASN A 246 9.28 15.08 13.00
C ASN A 246 8.65 16.24 13.76
N LYS A 247 9.31 16.68 14.85
CA LYS A 247 8.80 17.76 15.69
C LYS A 247 8.97 19.14 15.08
N GLU A 248 10.04 19.37 14.33
CA GLU A 248 10.27 20.66 13.66
C GLU A 248 9.25 20.90 12.54
N GLY A 249 8.97 19.87 11.74
CA GLY A 249 7.98 19.91 10.66
C GLY A 249 6.54 19.60 11.11
N GLU A 250 6.32 19.21 12.36
CA GLU A 250 5.02 18.79 12.92
C GLU A 250 4.30 17.75 12.03
N TYR A 251 4.98 16.67 11.65
CA TYR A 251 4.39 15.60 10.83
C TYR A 251 4.84 14.20 11.24
N ALA A 252 4.00 13.22 10.92
CA ALA A 252 4.38 11.81 10.87
C ALA A 252 4.64 11.41 9.42
N LEU A 253 5.74 10.70 9.17
CA LEU A 253 6.12 10.09 7.90
C LEU A 253 6.00 8.58 8.01
N ILE A 254 5.30 7.97 7.08
CA ILE A 254 5.09 6.52 7.01
C ILE A 254 5.31 6.02 5.58
N TYR A 255 5.59 4.74 5.44
CA TYR A 255 5.26 3.99 4.24
C TYR A 255 3.98 3.19 4.46
N VAL A 256 3.13 3.16 3.44
CA VAL A 256 2.12 2.12 3.27
C VAL A 256 2.66 1.14 2.23
N THR A 257 3.08 -0.03 2.69
CA THR A 257 3.87 -0.98 1.90
C THR A 257 3.04 -2.21 1.57
N PHE A 258 3.03 -2.58 0.29
CA PHE A 258 2.45 -3.81 -0.22
C PHE A 258 3.52 -4.66 -0.86
N PHE A 259 3.59 -5.93 -0.50
CA PHE A 259 4.63 -6.85 -0.98
C PHE A 259 4.06 -8.24 -1.24
N ASP A 260 4.71 -8.99 -2.12
CA ASP A 260 4.37 -10.39 -2.35
C ASP A 260 4.90 -11.25 -1.18
N ILE A 261 4.03 -12.04 -0.55
CA ILE A 261 4.38 -12.79 0.66
C ILE A 261 5.35 -13.95 0.36
N ALA A 262 5.41 -14.47 -0.85
CA ALA A 262 6.33 -15.57 -1.14
C ALA A 262 7.76 -15.06 -1.38
N THR A 263 7.89 -13.91 -2.03
CA THR A 263 9.17 -13.38 -2.53
C THR A 263 9.72 -12.21 -1.72
N ARG A 264 8.89 -11.57 -0.88
CA ARG A 264 9.17 -10.30 -0.19
C ARG A 264 9.42 -9.11 -1.10
N GLU A 265 9.20 -9.25 -2.40
CA GLU A 265 9.29 -8.12 -3.34
C GLU A 265 8.20 -7.09 -3.02
N ILE A 266 8.61 -5.83 -2.82
CA ILE A 266 7.66 -4.73 -2.69
C ILE A 266 6.99 -4.47 -4.06
N MET A 267 5.70 -4.74 -4.11
CA MET A 267 4.85 -4.52 -5.28
C MET A 267 4.48 -3.04 -5.44
N PHE A 268 4.22 -2.38 -4.31
CA PHE A 268 3.85 -0.97 -4.25
C PHE A 268 4.13 -0.41 -2.87
N ALA A 269 4.71 0.78 -2.79
CA ALA A 269 4.84 1.50 -1.54
C ALA A 269 4.52 2.98 -1.72
N ALA A 270 3.81 3.56 -0.76
CA ALA A 270 3.53 4.99 -0.71
C ALA A 270 4.20 5.62 0.52
N GLU A 271 5.24 6.41 0.29
CA GLU A 271 5.85 7.28 1.31
C GLU A 271 4.95 8.51 1.46
N VAL A 272 4.27 8.63 2.60
CA VAL A 272 3.29 9.69 2.83
C VAL A 272 3.49 10.36 4.18
N SER A 273 3.29 11.67 4.22
CA SER A 273 3.32 12.47 5.44
C SER A 273 1.94 13.00 5.82
N GLY A 274 1.74 13.18 7.12
CA GLY A 274 0.52 13.75 7.67
C GLY A 274 0.80 14.65 8.86
N ASN A 275 0.16 15.82 8.87
CA ASN A 275 0.29 16.79 9.96
C ASN A 275 -0.01 16.13 11.32
N ALA A 276 0.95 16.20 12.24
CA ALA A 276 0.78 15.75 13.60
C ALA A 276 0.00 16.80 14.41
N GLY A 277 -0.75 16.36 15.41
CA GLY A 277 -1.62 17.26 16.17
C GLY A 277 -2.51 16.56 17.19
N GLY A 278 -3.01 17.32 18.15
CA GLY A 278 -3.75 16.79 19.31
C GLY A 278 -2.93 16.87 20.61
N SER A 279 -3.63 16.72 21.72
CA SER A 279 -3.04 16.88 23.06
C SER A 279 -2.36 15.60 23.52
N GLY A 280 -1.11 15.71 23.98
CA GLY A 280 -0.32 14.61 24.52
C GLY A 280 0.44 13.80 23.46
N MET A 281 1.55 13.18 23.88
CA MET A 281 2.49 12.47 23.02
C MET A 281 1.82 11.39 22.17
N THR A 282 0.94 10.57 22.76
CA THR A 282 0.28 9.48 22.04
C THR A 282 -0.62 10.00 20.93
N LYS A 283 -1.58 10.87 21.30
CA LYS A 283 -2.56 11.40 20.35
C LYS A 283 -1.90 12.22 19.26
N HIS A 284 -0.93 13.05 19.61
CA HIS A 284 -0.25 13.96 18.70
C HIS A 284 0.31 13.23 17.48
N TRP A 285 1.09 12.17 17.71
CA TRP A 285 1.75 11.43 16.63
C TRP A 285 0.85 10.40 15.96
N ALA A 286 0.02 9.69 16.72
CA ALA A 286 -0.93 8.73 16.15
C ALA A 286 -1.93 9.41 15.22
N SER A 287 -2.35 10.65 15.53
CA SER A 287 -3.16 11.46 14.61
C SER A 287 -2.39 11.86 13.35
N GLY A 288 -1.08 12.14 13.42
CA GLY A 288 -0.26 12.35 12.22
C GLY A 288 -0.24 11.12 11.31
N VAL A 289 -0.08 9.93 11.88
CA VAL A 289 -0.12 8.65 11.14
C VAL A 289 -1.50 8.42 10.51
N GLU A 290 -2.59 8.70 11.24
CA GLU A 290 -3.95 8.62 10.68
C GLU A 290 -4.15 9.58 9.51
N VAL A 291 -3.65 10.82 9.60
CA VAL A 291 -3.73 11.79 8.51
C VAL A 291 -2.91 11.33 7.31
N ALA A 292 -1.69 10.83 7.52
CA ALA A 292 -0.83 10.31 6.47
C ALA A 292 -1.50 9.13 5.76
N PHE A 293 -2.04 8.17 6.52
CA PHE A 293 -2.71 7.01 5.97
C PHE A 293 -4.05 7.36 5.30
N ARG A 294 -4.97 7.99 6.03
CA ARG A 294 -6.34 8.20 5.56
C ARG A 294 -6.44 9.34 4.56
N LYS A 295 -5.88 10.50 4.89
CA LYS A 295 -6.08 11.69 4.06
C LYS A 295 -5.10 11.75 2.90
N MET A 296 -3.85 11.29 3.08
CA MET A 296 -2.88 11.30 1.99
C MET A 296 -2.91 10.00 1.19
N PHE A 297 -2.62 8.84 1.81
CA PHE A 297 -2.60 7.58 1.07
C PHE A 297 -3.97 7.18 0.52
N ILE A 298 -5.00 7.01 1.37
CA ILE A 298 -6.31 6.55 0.90
C ILE A 298 -6.93 7.55 -0.10
N ASP A 299 -7.08 8.81 0.31
CA ASP A 299 -7.88 9.76 -0.47
C ASP A 299 -7.14 10.36 -1.68
N GLN A 300 -5.81 10.51 -1.63
CA GLN A 300 -5.05 11.14 -2.73
C GLN A 300 -4.27 10.15 -3.59
N ILE A 301 -4.01 8.93 -3.13
CA ILE A 301 -3.21 7.94 -3.87
C ILE A 301 -4.06 6.72 -4.24
N TYR A 302 -4.61 6.03 -3.24
CA TYR A 302 -5.24 4.73 -3.43
C TYR A 302 -6.59 4.83 -4.16
N LYS A 303 -7.53 5.64 -3.67
CA LYS A 303 -8.85 5.77 -4.32
C LYS A 303 -8.79 6.34 -5.74
N PRO A 304 -7.98 7.39 -6.02
CA PRO A 304 -7.81 7.89 -7.38
C PRO A 304 -6.94 6.99 -8.26
N LYS A 305 -6.32 5.94 -7.70
CA LYS A 305 -5.37 5.04 -8.38
C LYS A 305 -4.17 5.78 -8.98
N ASN A 306 -3.61 6.73 -8.24
CA ASN A 306 -2.37 7.41 -8.63
C ASN A 306 -1.17 6.48 -8.38
N THR A 307 -0.88 5.61 -9.33
CA THR A 307 0.19 4.60 -9.30
C THR A 307 1.57 5.17 -9.65
N LEU A 308 1.61 6.34 -10.29
CA LEU A 308 2.84 7.01 -10.73
C LEU A 308 2.96 8.39 -10.10
N ASN A 309 4.19 8.80 -9.77
CA ASN A 309 4.46 10.07 -9.10
C ASN A 309 3.94 11.30 -9.85
N HIS A 310 3.90 11.26 -11.18
CA HIS A 310 3.39 12.37 -11.97
C HIS A 310 1.86 12.52 -11.89
N GLN A 311 1.13 11.45 -11.54
CA GLN A 311 -0.33 11.48 -11.36
C GLN A 311 -0.73 12.14 -10.02
N ILE A 312 0.15 12.11 -9.02
CA ILE A 312 -0.05 12.85 -7.77
C ILE A 312 0.00 14.35 -8.07
N PRO A 313 -1.00 15.16 -7.62
CA PRO A 313 -1.00 16.61 -7.81
C PRO A 313 0.31 17.24 -7.33
N SER A 314 0.90 18.13 -8.12
CA SER A 314 2.23 18.71 -7.83
C SER A 314 2.34 19.32 -6.43
N LYS A 315 1.29 20.01 -5.96
CA LYS A 315 1.23 20.60 -4.61
C LYS A 315 1.25 19.57 -3.47
N LEU A 316 0.91 18.31 -3.76
CA LEU A 316 0.85 17.19 -2.80
C LEU A 316 2.01 16.21 -2.98
N ARG A 317 2.91 16.42 -3.94
CA ARG A 317 4.14 15.62 -4.02
C ARG A 317 5.02 15.94 -2.81
N LEU A 318 5.64 14.91 -2.24
CA LEU A 318 6.45 15.01 -1.00
C LEU A 318 7.60 16.04 -1.10
N TYR A 319 8.01 16.36 -2.35
CA TYR A 319 8.99 17.36 -2.75
C TYR A 319 8.31 18.37 -3.69
#